data_AF-A0A928PQX7-F1
#
_entry.id   AF-A0A928PQX7-F1
#
_cell.length_a   1.000
_cell.length_b   1.000
_cell.length_c   1.000
_cell.angle_alpha   90.00
_cell.angle_beta   90.00
_cell.angle_gamma   90.00
#
_symmetry.space_group_name_H-M   'P 1'
#
loop_
_entity.id
_entity.type
_entity.pdbx_description
1 polymer ?
#
loop_
_entity_poly.entity_id
_entity_poly.type
_entity_poly.pdbx_seq_one_letter_code
_entity_poly.pdbx_strand_id
1 'polypeptide(L)' 'MAKEMAKQYDPKEVEDRIYKMWEDGKYFHAVIDEKKKPYTIVIPPPNITGQLHMGHALDNTMQDIIIRWRRMQGYCTLWL' A
#
# COMPACT_ATOMS: atom_id res chain seq x y z
N MET A 1 20.97 -15.52 17.87
CA MET A 1 20.01 -15.24 18.97
C MET A 1 18.70 -14.86 18.32
N ALA A 2 17.62 -15.63 18.51
CA ALA A 2 16.30 -15.23 18.03
C ALA A 2 15.86 -14.00 18.85
N LYS A 3 15.46 -12.92 18.17
CA LYS A 3 14.94 -11.72 18.83
C LYS A 3 13.56 -12.06 19.38
N GLU A 4 13.38 -12.05 20.71
CA GLU A 4 12.06 -12.26 21.31
C GLU A 4 11.08 -11.15 20.86
N MET A 5 9.83 -11.52 20.58
CA MET A 5 8.81 -10.54 20.23
C MET A 5 8.47 -9.69 21.46
N ALA A 6 8.30 -8.38 21.25
CA ALA A 6 7.86 -7.47 22.30
C ALA A 6 6.49 -7.91 22.83
N LYS A 7 6.31 -7.82 24.15
CA LYS A 7 5.03 -8.16 24.80
C LYS A 7 3.91 -7.18 24.44
N GLN A 8 4.27 -5.96 24.03
CA GLN A 8 3.36 -4.90 23.63
C GLN A 8 3.72 -4.41 22.23
N TYR A 9 2.71 -4.17 21.41
CA TYR A 9 2.86 -3.59 20.08
C TYR A 9 3.05 -2.08 20.16
N ASP A 10 4.12 -1.56 19.54
CA ASP A 10 4.30 -0.14 19.27
C ASP A 10 4.26 0.08 17.74
N PRO A 11 3.22 0.74 17.20
CA PRO A 11 3.15 1.05 15.78
C PRO A 11 4.34 1.87 15.29
N LYS A 12 4.90 2.77 16.11
CA LYS A 12 5.99 3.66 15.72
C LYS A 12 7.28 2.89 15.39
N GLU A 13 7.53 1.77 16.07
CA GLU A 13 8.69 0.93 15.79
C GLU A 13 8.51 0.05 14.52
N VAL A 14 7.27 -0.09 14.05
CA VAL A 14 6.90 -1.06 13.01
C VAL A 14 6.56 -0.37 11.68
N GLU A 15 5.76 0.69 11.70
CA GLU A 15 5.26 1.37 10.51
C GLU A 15 6.40 1.93 9.65
N ASP A 16 7.30 2.74 10.23
CA ASP A 16 8.42 3.34 9.51
C ASP A 16 9.36 2.28 8.92
N ARG A 17 9.63 1.21 9.69
CA ARG A 17 10.49 0.11 9.26
C ARG A 17 9.88 -0.66 8.10
N ILE A 18 8.59 -0.98 8.18
CA ILE A 18 7.88 -1.71 7.12
C ILE A 18 7.78 -0.84 5.86
N TYR A 19 7.45 0.44 6.03
CA TYR A 19 7.34 1.37 4.91
C TYR A 19 8.68 1.50 4.17
N LYS A 20 9.78 1.70 4.91
CA LYS A 20 11.13 1.71 4.34
C LYS A 20 11.48 0.41 3.61
N MET A 21 11.16 -0.74 4.20
CA MET A 21 11.36 -2.04 3.55
C MET A 21 10.57 -2.15 2.23
N TRP A 22 9.36 -1.58 2.19
CA TRP A 22 8.55 -1.56 0.97
C TRP A 22 9.11 -0.63 -0.11
N GLU A 23 9.64 0.53 0.27
CA GLU A 23 10.31 1.47 -0.63
C GLU A 23 11.60 0.86 -1.19
N ASP A 24 12.48 0.38 -0.32
CA ASP A 24 13.78 -0.21 -0.69
C ASP A 24 13.60 -1.43 -1.61
N GLY A 25 12.57 -2.25 -1.35
CA GLY A 25 12.21 -3.40 -2.17
C GLY A 25 11.37 -3.07 -3.41
N LYS A 26 11.08 -1.79 -3.67
CA LYS A 26 10.25 -1.31 -4.79
C LYS A 26 8.87 -1.97 -4.86
N TYR A 27 8.28 -2.31 -3.72
CA TYR A 27 6.98 -3.00 -3.67
C TYR A 27 5.82 -2.12 -4.18
N PHE A 28 5.99 -0.81 -4.24
CA PHE A 28 5.03 0.12 -4.84
C PHE A 28 5.18 0.27 -6.35
N HIS A 29 6.30 -0.19 -6.93
CA HIS A 29 6.55 -0.07 -8.36
C HIS A 29 5.73 -1.10 -9.15
N ALA A 30 4.88 -0.61 -10.06
CA ALA A 30 4.15 -1.46 -10.98
C ALA A 30 4.99 -1.69 -12.26
N VAL A 31 5.12 -2.96 -12.66
CA VAL A 31 5.74 -3.36 -13.93
C VAL A 31 4.69 -4.08 -14.76
N ILE A 32 4.57 -3.72 -16.03
CA ILE A 32 3.66 -4.39 -16.97
C ILE A 32 4.12 -5.84 -17.12
N ASP A 33 3.20 -6.77 -16.84
CA ASP A 33 3.40 -8.20 -17.02
C ASP A 33 2.29 -8.74 -17.92
N GLU A 34 2.61 -8.95 -19.19
CA GLU A 34 1.66 -9.41 -20.22
C GLU A 34 1.05 -10.78 -19.91
N LYS A 35 1.66 -11.56 -18.99
CA LYS A 35 1.14 -12.87 -18.57
C LYS A 35 0.07 -12.76 -17.48
N LYS A 36 -0.09 -11.58 -16.87
CA LYS A 36 -1.03 -11.35 -15.78
C LYS A 36 -2.18 -10.47 -16.23
N LYS A 37 -3.36 -10.72 -15.66
CA LYS A 37 -4.52 -9.86 -15.90
C LYS A 37 -4.29 -8.48 -15.25
N PRO A 38 -4.43 -7.37 -15.99
CA PRO A 38 -4.30 -6.04 -15.41
C PRO A 38 -5.47 -5.73 -14.46
N TYR A 39 -5.17 -5.00 -13.39
CA TYR A 39 -6.17 -4.44 -12.47
C TYR A 39 -5.70 -3.08 -11.96
N THR A 40 -6.47 -2.04 -12.22
CA THR A 40 -6.05 -0.66 -11.92
C THR A 40 -7.11 0.06 -11.10
N ILE A 41 -6.67 0.81 -10.08
CA ILE A 41 -7.49 1.80 -9.39
C ILE A 41 -6.88 3.17 -9.73
N VAL A 42 -7.71 4.08 -10.23
CA VAL A 42 -7.28 5.45 -10.55
C VAL A 42 -7.94 6.39 -9.55
N ILE A 43 -7.12 7.09 -8.77
CA ILE A 43 -7.51 8.21 -7.95
C ILE A 43 -7.58 9.42 -8.88
N PRO A 44 -8.70 10.16 -8.92
CA PRO A 44 -8.77 11.39 -9.70
C PRO A 44 -7.65 12.33 -9.26
N PRO A 45 -7.01 13.06 -10.20
CA PRO A 45 -5.93 13.97 -9.86
C PRO A 45 -6.32 14.87 -8.69
N PRO A 46 -5.44 15.01 -7.69
CA PRO A 46 -5.78 15.72 -6.47
C PRO A 46 -6.18 17.16 -6.77
N ASN A 47 -7.45 17.50 -6.61
CA ASN A 47 -7.89 18.88 -6.41
C ASN A 47 -7.72 19.24 -4.92
N ILE A 48 -6.49 19.16 -4.42
CA ILE A 48 -6.19 19.43 -3.01
C ILE A 48 -6.15 20.94 -2.80
N THR A 49 -7.25 21.50 -2.30
CA THR A 49 -7.34 22.89 -1.81
C THR A 49 -7.31 22.98 -0.29
N GLY A 50 -7.20 21.85 0.44
CA GLY A 50 -7.27 21.79 1.90
C GLY A 50 -6.50 20.61 2.54
N GLN A 51 -6.66 20.42 3.85
CA GLN A 51 -5.98 19.37 4.63
C GLN A 51 -6.67 18.01 4.51
N LEU A 52 -5.90 16.92 4.72
CA LEU A 52 -6.45 15.58 4.78
C LEU A 52 -7.33 15.38 6.02
N HIS A 53 -8.57 14.91 5.84
CA HIS A 53 -9.46 14.46 6.91
C HIS A 53 -9.75 12.96 6.85
N MET A 54 -10.45 12.44 7.87
CA MET A 54 -10.80 11.01 8.01
C MET A 54 -11.50 10.40 6.78
N GLY A 55 -12.28 11.19 6.03
CA GLY A 55 -12.85 10.73 4.76
C GLY A 55 -11.80 10.27 3.74
N HIS A 56 -10.67 10.98 3.60
CA HIS A 56 -9.58 10.56 2.73
C HIS A 56 -8.88 9.31 3.26
N ALA A 57 -8.71 9.23 4.59
CA ALA A 57 -8.12 8.05 5.21
C ALA A 57 -8.96 6.79 4.92
N LEU A 58 -10.28 6.89 5.06
CA LEU A 58 -11.20 5.80 4.76
C LEU A 58 -11.14 5.40 3.28
N ASP A 59 -11.31 6.36 2.37
CA ASP A 59 -11.33 6.08 0.93
C ASP A 59 -10.02 5.45 0.44
N ASN A 60 -8.87 6.03 0.77
CA ASN A 60 -7.57 5.49 0.39
C ASN A 60 -7.30 4.13 1.03
N THR A 61 -7.72 3.91 2.29
CA THR A 61 -7.53 2.62 2.96
C THR A 61 -8.32 1.51 2.26
N MET A 62 -9.57 1.77 1.86
CA MET A 62 -10.34 0.77 1.11
C MET A 62 -9.69 0.42 -0.23
N GLN A 63 -9.19 1.42 -0.96
CA GLN A 63 -8.51 1.22 -2.23
C GLN A 63 -7.20 0.44 -2.04
N ASP A 64 -6.40 0.78 -1.03
CA ASP A 64 -5.14 0.08 -0.70
C ASP A 64 -5.37 -1.38 -0.32
N ILE A 65 -6.44 -1.68 0.44
CA ILE A 65 -6.84 -3.07 0.75
C ILE A 65 -7.15 -3.84 -0.54
N ILE A 66 -7.96 -3.26 -1.43
CA ILE A 66 -8.38 -3.92 -2.67
C ILE A 66 -7.17 -4.16 -3.59
N ILE A 67 -6.29 -3.17 -3.77
CA ILE A 67 -5.14 -3.32 -4.68
C ILE A 67 -4.16 -4.38 -4.17
N ARG A 68 -3.92 -4.44 -2.84
CA ARG A 68 -3.07 -5.48 -2.23
C ARG A 68 -3.69 -6.86 -2.37
N TRP A 69 -4.98 -6.99 -2.12
CA TRP A 69 -5.71 -8.24 -2.29
C TRP A 69 -5.64 -8.75 -3.74
N ARG A 70 -5.84 -7.87 -4.73
CA ARG A 70 -5.71 -8.23 -6.16
C ARG A 70 -4.28 -8.64 -6.52
N ARG A 71 -3.27 -7.95 -5.98
CA ARG A 71 -1.87 -8.33 -6.18
C ARG A 71 -1.60 -9.74 -5.66
N MET A 72 -2.13 -10.08 -4.47
CA MET A 72 -2.01 -11.43 -3.89
C MET A 72 -2.74 -12.52 -4.71
N GLN A 73 -3.75 -12.15 -5.49
CA GLN A 73 -4.43 -13.05 -6.43
C GLN A 73 -3.69 -13.21 -7.77
N GLY A 74 -2.51 -12.61 -7.95
CA GLY A 74 -1.70 -12.74 -9.16
C GLY A 74 -2.03 -11.73 -10.27
N TYR A 75 -2.80 -10.69 -9.98
CA TYR A 75 -3.05 -9.61 -10.96
C TYR A 75 -1.83 -8.70 -11.11
N CYS A 76 -1.68 -8.12 -12.30
CA CYS A 76 -0.76 -7.00 -12.53
C CYS A 76 -1.45 -5.72 -12.05
N THR A 77 -1.08 -5.24 -10.86
CA THR A 77 -1.79 -4.13 -10.21
C THR A 77 -1.12 -2.78 -10.36
N LEU A 78 -1.92 -1.74 -10.60
CA LEU A 78 -1.52 -0.33 -10.55
C LEU A 78 -2.53 0.47 -9.72
N TRP A 79 -2.04 1.25 -8.77
CA TRP A 79 -2.83 2.25 -8.05
C TRP A 79 -2.15 3.60 -8.26
N LEU A 80 -2.88 4.52 -8.89
CA LEU A 80 -2.35 5.80 -9.35
C LEU A 80 -3.33 6.92 -9.02
#